data_AF-A0A9E2ESV7-F1
#
_entry.id   AF-A0A9E2ESV7-F1
#
_cell.length_a   1.000
_cell.length_b   1.000
_cell.length_c   1.000
_cell.angle_alpha   90.00
_cell.angle_beta   90.00
_cell.angle_gamma   90.00
#
_symmetry.space_group_name_H-M   'P 1'
#
loop_
_entity.id
_entity.type
_entity.pdbx_description
1 polymer ?
#
loop_
_entity_poly.entity_id
_entity_poly.type
_entity_poly.pdbx_seq_one_letter_code
_entity_poly.pdbx_strand_id
1 'polypeptide(L)'
;MIKFFRKIRQNLLSEGKTGKYFKYAIGEIVLVVIGILIALQINNWNEERKRLKQEQVLLSQLKDEIVSQYSDISYDLDILQTSQTAHYVIIDHLESNRTYQDSLCFYFSLLKLDEYIYPSEAAYVKIKDIGLDIISADDIRRDIQLLYEEHYPRISKGNSFNPDISEYLDDYYLENFELNTNYDLKFSLVIQAESIADKNYDEMTVSYPGKFDLNGNTRPYT
;
A
#
# COMPACT_ATOMS: atom_id res chain seq x y z
N MET A 1 18.45 -21.82 -49.37
CA MET A 1 19.00 -23.15 -49.01
C MET A 1 18.22 -24.37 -49.57
N ILE A 2 16.99 -24.21 -50.06
CA ILE A 2 16.16 -25.34 -50.56
C ILE A 2 16.67 -25.98 -51.87
N LYS A 3 17.36 -25.23 -52.75
CA LYS A 3 17.76 -25.75 -54.07
C LYS A 3 18.86 -26.83 -54.00
N PHE A 4 19.72 -26.79 -52.99
CA PHE A 4 20.85 -27.71 -52.84
C PHE A 4 20.38 -29.11 -52.40
N PHE A 5 19.59 -29.17 -51.32
CA PHE A 5 18.98 -30.42 -50.84
C PHE A 5 18.00 -31.03 -51.84
N ARG A 6 17.26 -30.18 -52.59
CA ARG A 6 16.40 -30.64 -53.69
C ARG A 6 17.19 -31.36 -54.79
N LYS A 7 18.36 -30.84 -55.16
CA LYS A 7 19.20 -31.42 -56.23
C LYS A 7 19.81 -32.76 -55.80
N ILE A 8 20.20 -32.89 -54.54
CA ILE A 8 20.71 -34.16 -53.96
C ILE A 8 19.61 -35.24 -53.96
N ARG A 9 18.38 -34.89 -53.57
CA ARG A 9 17.23 -35.81 -53.59
C ARG A 9 16.89 -36.30 -55.00
N GLN A 10 16.89 -35.40 -55.98
CA GLN A 10 16.63 -35.76 -57.38
C GLN A 10 17.68 -36.72 -57.93
N ASN A 11 18.96 -36.47 -57.65
CA ASN A 11 20.06 -37.34 -58.07
C ASN A 11 20.01 -38.74 -57.41
N LEU A 12 19.60 -38.83 -56.14
CA LEU A 12 19.48 -40.11 -55.43
C LEU A 12 18.29 -40.97 -55.89
N LEU A 13 17.21 -40.32 -56.36
CA LEU A 13 16.08 -40.99 -56.99
C LEU A 13 16.42 -41.52 -58.39
N SER A 14 17.17 -40.75 -59.19
CA SER A 14 17.60 -41.18 -60.53
C SER A 14 18.60 -42.34 -60.51
N GLU A 15 19.34 -42.53 -59.41
CA GLU A 15 20.29 -43.63 -59.22
C GLU A 15 19.65 -44.91 -58.60
N GLY A 16 18.34 -44.95 -58.38
CA GLY A 16 17.65 -46.11 -57.77
C GLY A 16 17.92 -46.32 -56.27
N LYS A 17 18.54 -45.34 -55.58
CA LYS A 17 18.97 -45.44 -54.17
C LYS A 17 17.87 -44.96 -53.20
N THR A 18 16.69 -45.58 -53.28
CA THR A 18 15.50 -45.21 -52.48
C THR A 18 15.75 -45.18 -50.96
N GLY A 19 16.52 -46.13 -50.42
CA GLY A 19 16.87 -46.15 -48.99
C GLY A 19 17.74 -44.97 -48.53
N LYS A 20 18.60 -44.42 -49.40
CA LYS A 20 19.37 -43.20 -49.09
C LYS A 20 18.47 -41.97 -49.18
N TYR A 21 17.60 -41.90 -50.19
CA TYR A 21 16.62 -40.83 -50.33
C TYR A 21 15.76 -40.63 -49.07
N PHE A 22 15.22 -41.71 -48.48
CA PHE A 22 14.43 -41.63 -47.25
C PHE A 22 15.24 -41.10 -46.06
N LYS A 23 16.49 -41.53 -45.88
CA LYS A 23 17.37 -41.00 -44.81
C LYS A 23 17.60 -39.49 -44.95
N TYR A 24 17.82 -39.00 -46.16
CA TYR A 24 18.01 -37.56 -46.40
C TYR A 24 16.72 -36.75 -46.26
N ALA A 25 15.57 -37.28 -46.67
CA ALA A 25 14.27 -36.62 -46.49
C ALA A 25 13.89 -36.50 -45.00
N ILE A 26 14.15 -37.54 -44.20
CA ILE A 26 13.96 -37.50 -42.75
C ILE A 26 14.90 -36.47 -42.11
N GLY A 27 16.18 -36.43 -42.54
CA GLY A 27 17.12 -35.42 -42.06
C GLY A 27 16.69 -33.98 -42.36
N GLU A 28 16.11 -33.72 -43.54
CA GLU A 28 15.55 -32.41 -43.90
C GLU A 28 14.37 -32.01 -43.00
N ILE A 29 13.45 -32.94 -42.72
CA ILE A 29 12.32 -32.70 -41.81
C ILE A 29 12.83 -32.41 -40.40
N VAL A 30 13.77 -33.22 -39.89
CA VAL A 30 14.35 -33.02 -38.55
C VAL A 30 15.03 -31.65 -38.44
N LEU A 31 15.80 -31.23 -39.45
CA LEU A 31 16.43 -29.91 -39.47
C LEU A 31 15.41 -28.77 -39.48
N VAL A 32 14.33 -28.89 -40.26
CA VAL A 32 13.25 -27.90 -40.28
C VAL A 32 12.54 -27.84 -38.92
N VAL A 33 12.24 -28.98 -38.32
CA VAL A 33 11.61 -29.06 -36.99
C VAL A 33 12.50 -28.42 -35.92
N ILE A 34 13.81 -28.70 -35.92
CA ILE A 34 14.76 -28.03 -35.01
C ILE A 34 14.76 -26.52 -35.22
N GLY A 35 14.73 -26.05 -36.47
CA GLY A 35 14.65 -24.62 -36.78
C GLY A 35 13.39 -23.96 -36.21
N ILE A 36 12.23 -24.61 -36.35
CA ILE A 36 10.95 -24.13 -35.80
C ILE A 36 10.98 -24.13 -34.27
N LEU A 37 11.49 -25.19 -33.64
CA LEU A 37 11.58 -25.28 -32.18
C LEU A 37 12.48 -24.19 -31.61
N ILE A 38 13.64 -23.93 -32.22
CA ILE A 38 14.53 -22.83 -31.80
C ILE A 38 13.83 -21.48 -31.95
N ALA A 39 13.13 -21.25 -33.07
CA ALA A 39 12.39 -20.00 -33.28
C ALA A 39 11.29 -19.79 -32.22
N LEU A 40 10.52 -20.84 -31.91
CA LEU A 40 9.51 -20.81 -30.84
C LEU A 40 10.16 -20.57 -29.47
N GLN A 41 11.28 -21.23 -29.19
CA GLN A 41 11.98 -21.09 -27.92
C GLN A 41 12.55 -19.69 -27.71
N ILE A 42 13.09 -19.06 -28.76
CA ILE A 42 13.52 -17.66 -28.73
C ILE A 42 12.34 -16.72 -28.48
N ASN A 43 11.19 -16.98 -29.12
CA ASN A 43 9.98 -16.18 -28.92
C ASN A 43 9.49 -16.28 -27.47
N ASN A 44 9.32 -17.50 -26.97
CA ASN A 44 8.87 -17.76 -25.60
C ASN A 44 9.82 -17.16 -24.55
N TRP A 45 11.14 -17.24 -24.79
CA TRP A 45 12.13 -16.62 -23.91
C TRP A 45 12.02 -15.09 -23.88
N ASN A 46 11.78 -14.45 -25.02
CA ASN A 46 11.57 -13.00 -25.08
C ASN A 46 10.25 -12.57 -24.42
N GLU A 47 9.19 -13.35 -24.57
CA GLU A 47 7.91 -13.15 -23.89
C GLU A 47 8.06 -13.26 -22.38
N GLU A 48 8.73 -14.32 -21.89
CA GLU A 48 8.98 -14.51 -20.46
C GLU A 48 9.83 -13.38 -19.87
N ARG A 49 10.86 -12.93 -20.59
CA ARG A 49 11.66 -11.77 -20.16
C ARG A 49 10.81 -10.50 -20.03
N LYS A 50 9.88 -10.26 -20.96
CA LYS A 50 8.96 -9.11 -20.88
C LYS A 50 8.00 -9.25 -19.70
N ARG A 51 7.46 -10.45 -19.49
CA ARG A 51 6.58 -10.77 -18.36
C ARG A 51 7.26 -10.50 -17.02
N LEU A 52 8.48 -11.03 -16.82
CA LEU A 52 9.27 -10.81 -15.60
C LEU A 52 9.61 -9.33 -15.37
N LYS A 53 9.93 -8.59 -16.43
CA LYS A 53 10.17 -7.14 -16.31
C LYS A 53 8.92 -6.39 -15.87
N GLN A 54 7.76 -6.76 -16.42
CA GLN A 54 6.48 -6.16 -16.06
C GLN A 54 6.10 -6.48 -14.61
N GLU A 55 6.28 -7.74 -14.18
CA GLU A 55 6.10 -8.18 -12.79
C GLU A 55 6.97 -7.35 -11.83
N GLN A 56 8.26 -7.18 -12.11
CA GLN A 56 9.16 -6.38 -11.27
C GLN A 56 8.72 -4.91 -11.14
N VAL A 57 8.28 -4.30 -12.24
CA VAL A 57 7.79 -2.91 -12.23
C VAL A 57 6.54 -2.79 -11.37
N LEU A 58 5.57 -3.70 -11.54
CA LEU A 58 4.32 -3.70 -10.78
C LEU A 58 4.56 -3.95 -9.29
N LEU A 59 5.41 -4.93 -8.94
CA LEU A 59 5.75 -5.21 -7.53
C LEU A 59 6.52 -4.05 -6.88
N SER A 60 7.38 -3.35 -7.63
CA SER A 60 8.06 -2.16 -7.10
C SER A 60 7.07 -1.04 -6.81
N GLN A 61 6.16 -0.75 -7.75
CA GLN A 61 5.11 0.27 -7.56
C GLN A 61 4.23 -0.06 -6.37
N LEU A 62 3.77 -1.31 -6.27
CA LEU A 62 2.94 -1.77 -5.18
C LEU A 62 3.65 -1.69 -3.83
N LYS A 63 4.95 -2.03 -3.79
CA LYS A 63 5.76 -1.90 -2.58
C LYS A 63 5.83 -0.44 -2.13
N ASP A 64 6.12 0.49 -3.04
CA ASP A 64 6.24 1.90 -2.71
C ASP A 64 4.90 2.46 -2.19
N GLU A 65 3.79 2.08 -2.82
CA GLU A 65 2.43 2.41 -2.35
C GLU A 65 2.16 1.85 -0.94
N ILE A 66 2.43 0.57 -0.70
CA ILE A 66 2.23 -0.07 0.62
C ILE A 66 3.10 0.57 1.70
N VAL A 67 4.36 0.91 1.39
CA VAL A 67 5.28 1.56 2.35
C VAL A 67 4.80 2.96 2.70
N SER A 68 4.35 3.74 1.72
CA SER A 68 3.74 5.05 1.99
C SER A 68 2.51 4.88 2.87
N GLN A 69 1.63 3.95 2.51
CA GLN A 69 0.40 3.70 3.25
C GLN A 69 0.66 3.25 4.68
N TYR A 70 1.67 2.42 4.90
CA TYR A 70 2.05 2.00 6.24
C TYR A 70 2.50 3.19 7.09
N SER A 71 3.24 4.14 6.50
CA SER A 71 3.66 5.36 7.19
C SER A 71 2.45 6.22 7.55
N ASP A 72 1.50 6.37 6.65
CA ASP A 72 0.28 7.16 6.88
C ASP A 72 -0.57 6.52 7.98
N ILE A 73 -0.83 5.21 7.89
CA ILE A 73 -1.58 4.46 8.91
C ILE A 73 -0.90 4.52 10.28
N SER A 74 0.44 4.48 10.33
CA SER A 74 1.17 4.60 11.59
C SER A 74 0.97 5.98 12.20
N TYR A 75 1.00 7.03 11.39
CA TYR A 75 0.74 8.40 11.83
C TYR A 75 -0.71 8.57 12.32
N ASP A 76 -1.68 8.06 11.57
CA ASP A 76 -3.10 8.11 11.94
C ASP A 76 -3.34 7.42 13.28
N LEU A 77 -2.66 6.28 13.50
CA LEU A 77 -2.73 5.52 14.74
C LEU A 77 -2.17 6.31 15.93
N ASP A 78 -1.10 7.09 15.75
CA ASP A 78 -0.55 7.96 16.81
C ASP A 78 -1.52 9.11 17.15
N ILE A 79 -2.18 9.69 16.14
CA ILE A 79 -3.20 10.73 16.31
C ILE A 79 -4.42 10.19 17.06
N LEU A 80 -4.96 9.04 16.64
CA LEU A 80 -6.10 8.40 17.29
C LEU A 80 -5.79 8.01 18.74
N GLN A 81 -4.56 7.59 19.03
CA GLN A 81 -4.11 7.33 20.39
C GLN A 81 -4.06 8.60 21.24
N THR A 82 -3.56 9.70 20.67
CA THR A 82 -3.55 11.01 21.35
C THR A 82 -4.98 11.48 21.66
N SER A 83 -5.89 11.35 20.69
CA SER A 83 -7.31 11.60 20.88
C SER A 83 -7.89 10.73 22.00
N GLN A 84 -7.56 9.43 22.04
CA GLN A 84 -7.98 8.52 23.10
C GLN A 84 -7.52 8.97 24.49
N THR A 85 -6.27 9.41 24.65
CA THR A 85 -5.77 9.94 25.92
C THR A 85 -6.55 11.20 26.34
N ALA A 86 -6.83 12.10 25.39
CA ALA A 86 -7.64 13.28 25.66
C ALA A 86 -9.06 12.93 26.14
N HIS A 87 -9.68 11.89 25.57
CA HIS A 87 -10.97 11.37 26.04
C HIS A 87 -10.91 10.97 27.51
N TYR A 88 -9.90 10.21 27.94
CA TYR A 88 -9.77 9.79 29.34
C TYR A 88 -9.55 10.97 30.29
N VAL A 89 -8.70 11.93 29.93
CA VAL A 89 -8.45 13.13 30.75
C VAL A 89 -9.74 13.93 30.95
N ILE A 90 -10.54 14.08 29.91
CA ILE A 90 -11.79 14.83 29.97
C ILE A 90 -12.84 14.08 30.78
N ILE A 91 -12.96 12.76 30.61
CA ILE A 91 -13.86 11.94 31.42
C ILE A 91 -13.49 12.07 32.91
N ASP A 92 -12.21 11.91 33.29
CA ASP A 92 -11.77 12.06 34.69
C ASP A 92 -12.07 13.46 35.23
N HIS A 93 -11.86 14.51 34.43
CA HIS A 93 -12.18 15.87 34.81
C HIS A 93 -13.67 16.06 35.12
N LEU A 94 -14.54 15.57 34.22
CA LEU A 94 -15.99 15.67 34.35
C LEU A 94 -16.51 14.85 35.54
N GLU A 95 -16.04 13.62 35.72
CA GLU A 95 -16.47 12.73 36.82
C GLU A 95 -15.97 13.21 38.19
N SER A 96 -14.75 13.76 38.25
CA SER A 96 -14.17 14.31 39.48
C SER A 96 -14.71 15.71 39.85
N ASN A 97 -15.52 16.33 38.98
CA ASN A 97 -16.04 17.69 39.14
C ASN A 97 -14.94 18.72 39.50
N ARG A 98 -13.77 18.60 38.86
CA ARG A 98 -12.63 19.49 39.10
C ARG A 98 -12.91 20.86 38.48
N THR A 99 -12.33 21.92 39.05
CA THR A 99 -12.39 23.25 38.43
C THR A 99 -11.60 23.24 37.12
N TYR A 100 -12.13 23.97 36.12
CA TYR A 100 -11.48 24.17 34.83
C TYR A 100 -10.00 24.61 34.99
N GLN A 101 -9.13 24.05 34.15
CA GLN A 101 -7.71 24.40 34.05
C GLN A 101 -7.37 24.74 32.61
N ASP A 102 -6.49 25.72 32.39
CA ASP A 102 -6.15 26.23 31.06
C ASP A 102 -5.63 25.16 30.09
N SER A 103 -4.99 24.10 30.59
CA SER A 103 -4.53 22.98 29.75
C SER A 103 -5.66 22.14 29.16
N LEU A 104 -6.88 22.22 29.71
CA LEU A 104 -8.02 21.42 29.31
C LEU A 104 -8.52 21.78 27.90
N CYS A 105 -8.36 23.03 27.46
CA CYS A 105 -8.75 23.45 26.11
C CYS A 105 -8.03 22.65 25.01
N PHE A 106 -6.79 22.22 25.26
CA PHE A 106 -6.03 21.40 24.33
C PHE A 106 -6.59 20.00 24.24
N TYR A 107 -6.89 19.37 25.37
CA TYR A 107 -7.54 18.06 25.36
C TYR A 107 -8.90 18.12 24.64
N PHE A 108 -9.67 19.19 24.82
CA PHE A 108 -10.92 19.39 24.07
C PHE A 108 -10.70 19.53 22.56
N SER A 109 -9.63 20.20 22.14
CA SER A 109 -9.27 20.28 20.71
C SER A 109 -8.87 18.92 20.12
N LEU A 110 -8.25 18.05 20.93
CA LEU A 110 -7.79 16.73 20.50
C LEU A 110 -8.91 15.69 20.44
N LEU A 111 -10.02 15.88 21.17
CA LEU A 111 -11.20 15.00 21.11
C LEU A 111 -11.76 14.85 19.69
N LYS A 112 -11.68 15.92 18.90
CA LYS A 112 -12.29 15.99 17.57
C LYS A 112 -11.40 15.41 16.46
N LEU A 113 -10.20 14.91 16.81
CA LEU A 113 -9.32 14.29 15.83
C LEU A 113 -9.83 12.88 15.50
N ASP A 114 -10.09 12.66 14.23
CA ASP A 114 -10.52 11.40 13.64
C ASP A 114 -9.73 11.16 12.35
N GLU A 115 -9.41 9.91 12.06
CA GLU A 115 -8.56 9.53 10.93
C GLU A 115 -9.13 8.33 10.17
N TYR A 116 -9.02 8.38 8.85
CA TYR A 116 -9.63 7.40 7.95
C TYR A 116 -8.62 6.85 6.96
N ILE A 117 -8.62 5.52 6.81
CA ILE A 117 -7.71 4.85 5.88
C ILE A 117 -8.32 4.82 4.48
N TYR A 118 -7.60 5.44 3.54
CA TYR A 118 -7.86 5.42 2.11
C TYR A 118 -6.69 4.77 1.38
N PRO A 119 -6.70 3.43 1.22
CA PRO A 119 -5.58 2.72 0.63
C PRO A 119 -5.40 3.10 -0.84
N SER A 120 -4.16 3.36 -1.27
CA SER A 120 -3.85 3.45 -2.70
C SER A 120 -4.06 2.09 -3.37
N GLU A 121 -4.97 2.02 -4.34
CA GLU A 121 -5.26 0.76 -5.06
C GLU A 121 -4.70 0.75 -6.50
N ALA A 122 -3.99 1.79 -6.93
CA ALA A 122 -3.64 1.98 -8.34
C ALA A 122 -2.81 0.82 -8.90
N ALA A 123 -1.73 0.42 -8.22
CA ALA A 123 -0.92 -0.71 -8.64
C ALA A 123 -1.68 -2.04 -8.54
N TYR A 124 -2.46 -2.23 -7.47
CA TYR A 124 -3.23 -3.44 -7.24
C TYR A 124 -4.33 -3.66 -8.30
N VAL A 125 -5.11 -2.62 -8.62
CA VAL A 125 -6.13 -2.65 -9.67
C VAL A 125 -5.50 -3.00 -11.01
N LYS A 126 -4.35 -2.41 -11.34
CA LYS A 126 -3.63 -2.73 -12.57
C LYS A 126 -3.17 -4.19 -12.62
N ILE A 127 -2.69 -4.74 -11.51
CA ILE A 127 -2.32 -6.17 -11.40
C ILE A 127 -3.56 -7.04 -11.62
N LYS A 128 -4.69 -6.68 -10.99
CA LYS A 128 -5.96 -7.39 -11.13
C LYS A 128 -6.50 -7.37 -12.56
N ASP A 129 -6.41 -6.22 -13.25
CA ASP A 129 -6.82 -6.06 -14.64
C ASP A 129 -5.97 -6.90 -15.61
N ILE A 130 -4.66 -7.03 -15.33
CA ILE A 130 -3.76 -7.89 -16.11
C ILE A 130 -4.04 -9.37 -15.82
N GLY A 131 -4.32 -9.69 -14.57
CA GLY A 131 -4.40 -11.05 -14.04
C GLY A 131 -3.38 -11.25 -12.92
N LEU A 132 -3.83 -11.80 -11.79
CA LEU A 132 -2.97 -12.01 -10.60
C LEU A 132 -1.80 -12.98 -10.88
N ASP A 133 -1.92 -13.83 -11.88
CA ASP A 133 -0.88 -14.76 -12.35
C ASP A 133 0.35 -14.06 -12.95
N ILE A 134 0.27 -12.75 -13.20
CA ILE A 134 1.46 -11.94 -13.54
C ILE A 134 2.52 -12.00 -12.43
N ILE A 135 2.09 -12.15 -11.18
CA ILE A 135 2.97 -12.35 -10.02
C ILE A 135 3.30 -13.83 -9.93
N SER A 136 4.53 -14.20 -10.28
CA SER A 136 5.00 -15.58 -10.30
C SER A 136 5.07 -16.23 -8.91
N ALA A 137 5.38 -15.46 -7.87
CA ALA A 137 5.43 -15.93 -6.50
C ALA A 137 4.03 -16.06 -5.88
N ASP A 138 3.59 -17.29 -5.63
CA ASP A 138 2.24 -17.57 -5.12
C ASP A 138 1.98 -16.96 -3.73
N ASP A 139 2.98 -17.00 -2.83
CA ASP A 139 2.84 -16.41 -1.48
C ASP A 139 2.62 -14.90 -1.56
N ILE A 140 3.41 -14.20 -2.36
CA ILE A 140 3.30 -12.75 -2.57
C ILE A 140 1.94 -12.41 -3.18
N ARG A 141 1.51 -13.16 -4.20
CA ARG A 141 0.22 -12.98 -4.86
C ARG A 141 -0.94 -13.09 -3.86
N ARG A 142 -0.92 -14.14 -3.01
CA ARG A 142 -1.94 -14.37 -1.99
C ARG A 142 -1.96 -13.25 -0.95
N ASP A 143 -0.80 -12.87 -0.44
CA ASP A 143 -0.70 -11.89 0.63
C ASP A 143 -1.16 -10.50 0.16
N ILE A 144 -0.84 -10.12 -1.08
CA ILE A 144 -1.38 -8.90 -1.72
C ILE A 144 -2.91 -8.99 -1.83
N GLN A 145 -3.45 -10.13 -2.28
CA GLN A 145 -4.89 -10.29 -2.41
C GLN A 145 -5.60 -10.16 -1.05
N LEU A 146 -5.08 -10.79 0.00
CA LEU A 146 -5.63 -10.69 1.36
C LEU A 146 -5.59 -9.25 1.87
N LEU A 147 -4.50 -8.53 1.63
CA LEU A 147 -4.37 -7.12 2.03
C LEU A 147 -5.49 -6.26 1.43
N TYR A 148 -5.67 -6.32 0.11
CA TYR A 148 -6.59 -5.44 -0.60
C TYR A 148 -8.06 -5.90 -0.58
N GLU A 149 -8.32 -7.20 -0.61
CA GLU A 149 -9.69 -7.73 -0.69
C GLU A 149 -10.28 -8.07 0.69
N GLU A 150 -9.47 -8.18 1.74
CA GLU A 150 -9.93 -8.50 3.10
C GLU A 150 -9.54 -7.43 4.13
N HIS A 151 -8.24 -7.16 4.30
CA HIS A 151 -7.77 -6.32 5.41
C HIS A 151 -8.20 -4.86 5.27
N TYR A 152 -7.94 -4.23 4.12
CA TYR A 152 -8.33 -2.85 3.87
C TYR A 152 -9.85 -2.62 4.00
N PRO A 153 -10.73 -3.40 3.33
CA PRO A 153 -12.18 -3.24 3.48
C PRO A 153 -12.67 -3.40 4.93
N ARG A 154 -12.05 -4.32 5.70
CA ARG A 154 -12.43 -4.56 7.09
C ARG A 154 -12.08 -3.37 7.97
N ILE A 155 -10.92 -2.75 7.75
CA ILE A 155 -10.49 -1.57 8.50
C ILE A 155 -11.39 -0.38 8.16
N SER A 156 -11.63 -0.09 6.88
CA SER A 156 -12.48 1.02 6.46
C SER A 156 -13.93 0.90 6.96
N LYS A 157 -14.48 -0.33 7.06
CA LYS A 157 -15.81 -0.55 7.62
C LYS A 157 -15.88 -0.29 9.13
N GLY A 158 -14.80 -0.54 9.87
CA GLY A 158 -14.74 -0.21 11.31
C GLY A 158 -14.99 1.28 11.58
N ASN A 159 -14.49 2.14 10.70
CA ASN A 159 -14.64 3.60 10.82
C ASN A 159 -16.05 4.11 10.52
N SER A 160 -16.93 3.29 9.91
CA SER A 160 -18.31 3.68 9.60
C SER A 160 -19.27 3.67 10.81
N PHE A 161 -18.81 3.23 11.99
CA PHE A 161 -19.64 3.03 13.18
C PHE A 161 -19.48 4.10 14.27
N ASN A 162 -18.68 5.15 14.07
CA ASN A 162 -18.57 6.25 15.02
C ASN A 162 -19.50 7.41 14.63
N PRO A 163 -20.40 7.88 15.51
CA PRO A 163 -21.00 9.19 15.32
C PRO A 163 -19.92 10.26 15.60
N ASP A 164 -19.89 11.29 14.75
CA ASP A 164 -18.93 12.39 14.87
C ASP A 164 -19.14 13.09 16.22
N ILE A 165 -18.12 13.06 17.08
CA ILE A 165 -18.24 13.62 18.44
C ILE A 165 -18.49 15.14 18.42
N SER A 166 -18.15 15.82 17.31
CA SER A 166 -18.49 17.22 17.11
C SER A 166 -20.00 17.45 17.14
N GLU A 167 -20.80 16.54 16.58
CA GLU A 167 -22.26 16.64 16.57
C GLU A 167 -22.86 16.68 17.99
N TYR A 168 -22.18 16.12 19.00
CA TYR A 168 -22.66 16.12 20.39
C TYR A 168 -22.07 17.25 21.23
N LEU A 169 -20.87 17.71 20.91
CA LEU A 169 -20.12 18.64 21.75
C LEU A 169 -20.09 20.08 21.22
N ASP A 170 -20.57 20.32 20.00
CA ASP A 170 -20.49 21.64 19.38
C ASP A 170 -21.25 22.71 20.17
N ASP A 171 -22.49 22.45 20.59
CA ASP A 171 -23.26 23.39 21.41
C ASP A 171 -22.56 23.69 22.74
N TYR A 172 -22.09 22.65 23.43
CA TYR A 172 -21.35 22.81 24.69
C TYR A 172 -20.06 23.64 24.50
N TYR A 173 -19.34 23.40 23.39
CA TYR A 173 -18.11 24.12 23.08
C TYR A 173 -18.39 25.60 22.83
N LEU A 174 -19.40 25.92 22.02
CA LEU A 174 -19.79 27.29 21.70
C LEU A 174 -20.33 28.07 22.92
N GLU A 175 -20.97 27.38 23.87
CA GLU A 175 -21.50 27.98 25.10
C GLU A 175 -20.42 28.26 26.15
N ASN A 176 -19.36 27.45 26.21
CA ASN A 176 -18.41 27.47 27.33
C ASN A 176 -16.99 27.95 26.95
N PHE A 177 -16.69 28.10 25.65
CA PHE A 177 -15.37 28.50 25.19
C PHE A 177 -15.46 29.69 24.22
N GLU A 178 -14.59 30.69 24.42
CA GLU A 178 -14.44 31.82 23.50
C GLU A 178 -13.24 31.64 22.58
N LEU A 179 -13.37 32.13 21.34
CA LEU A 179 -12.30 32.06 20.35
C LEU A 179 -11.14 32.96 20.78
N ASN A 180 -9.95 32.38 20.95
CA ASN A 180 -8.78 33.17 21.31
C ASN A 180 -8.36 34.09 20.14
N THR A 181 -8.45 35.40 20.33
CA THR A 181 -8.06 36.41 19.33
C THR A 181 -6.65 36.97 19.56
N ASN A 182 -5.91 36.51 20.57
CA ASN A 182 -4.57 36.97 20.87
C ASN A 182 -3.51 36.07 20.23
N TYR A 183 -3.02 36.51 19.08
CA TYR A 183 -2.02 35.82 18.25
C TYR A 183 -0.59 35.89 18.80
N ASP A 184 -0.32 36.69 19.84
CA ASP A 184 1.00 36.80 20.47
C ASP A 184 1.21 35.72 21.55
N LEU A 185 0.14 35.01 21.94
CA LEU A 185 0.23 33.90 22.88
C LEU A 185 1.10 32.77 22.30
N LYS A 186 1.97 32.22 23.14
CA LYS A 186 2.75 31.02 22.84
C LYS A 186 2.57 30.06 23.99
N PHE A 187 2.12 28.86 23.68
CA PHE A 187 1.99 27.78 24.65
C PHE A 187 2.43 26.47 24.01
N SER A 188 2.82 25.54 24.87
CA SER A 188 3.22 24.19 24.50
C SER A 188 2.56 23.23 25.48
N LEU A 189 1.75 22.31 24.98
CA LEU A 189 1.27 21.18 25.76
C LEU A 189 2.18 19.99 25.45
N VAL A 190 2.77 19.42 26.51
CA VAL A 190 3.46 18.14 26.45
C VAL A 190 2.49 17.08 26.96
N ILE A 191 2.03 16.23 26.07
CA ILE A 191 1.25 15.04 26.45
C ILE A 191 2.28 13.98 26.80
N GLN A 192 2.40 13.69 28.09
CA GLN A 192 3.38 12.73 28.59
C GLN A 192 3.02 11.31 28.14
N ALA A 193 4.05 10.50 27.97
CA ALA A 193 3.96 9.07 27.83
C ALA A 193 3.19 8.46 29.02
N GLU A 194 1.89 8.21 28.89
CA GLU A 194 1.13 7.47 29.91
C GLU A 194 0.95 6.03 29.47
N SER A 195 1.22 5.06 30.35
CA SER A 195 0.86 3.68 30.06
C SER A 195 -0.65 3.50 30.26
N ILE A 196 -1.36 3.34 29.15
CA ILE A 196 -2.78 3.02 29.15
C ILE A 196 -2.91 1.61 28.57
N ALA A 197 -3.43 0.67 29.37
CA ALA A 197 -3.68 -0.72 28.97
C ALA A 197 -2.46 -1.43 28.32
N ASP A 198 -1.30 -1.41 28.99
CA ASP A 198 -0.06 -2.13 28.61
C ASP A 198 0.68 -1.63 27.35
N LYS A 199 0.35 -0.44 26.82
CA LYS A 199 1.13 0.21 25.76
C LYS A 199 1.90 1.43 26.29
N ASN A 200 3.13 1.60 25.82
CA ASN A 200 3.94 2.79 26.05
C ASN A 200 3.67 3.75 24.89
N TYR A 201 3.38 5.01 25.20
CA TYR A 201 3.06 6.05 24.22
C TYR A 201 4.19 7.07 24.19
N ASP A 202 4.52 7.59 23.02
CA ASP A 202 5.58 8.59 22.88
C ASP A 202 5.10 9.98 23.30
N GLU A 203 6.05 10.84 23.67
CA GLU A 203 5.76 12.21 24.10
C GLU A 203 5.37 13.05 22.88
N MET A 204 4.20 13.70 22.92
CA MET A 204 3.75 14.61 21.86
C MET A 204 3.74 16.05 22.36
N THR A 205 4.30 16.95 21.55
CA THR A 205 4.27 18.40 21.84
C THR A 205 3.38 19.14 20.85
N VAL A 206 2.32 19.78 21.37
CA VAL A 206 1.41 20.64 20.60
C VAL A 206 1.71 22.10 20.92
N SER A 207 2.04 22.92 19.90
CA SER A 207 2.42 24.32 20.06
C SER A 207 1.56 25.27 19.22
N TYR A 208 1.32 26.48 19.73
CA TYR A 208 0.63 27.56 19.00
C TYR A 208 1.55 28.78 18.78
N PRO A 209 1.46 29.47 17.63
CA PRO A 209 0.61 29.15 16.46
C PRO A 209 1.03 27.87 15.74
N GLY A 210 0.02 27.14 15.24
CA GLY A 210 0.01 25.70 14.98
C GLY A 210 1.27 25.08 14.41
N LYS A 211 2.04 24.44 15.28
CA LYS A 211 3.03 23.42 14.91
C LYS A 211 2.92 22.26 15.90
N PHE A 212 2.95 21.03 15.41
CA PHE A 212 3.09 19.86 16.27
C PHE A 212 4.46 19.23 16.03
N ASP A 213 5.09 18.76 17.12
CA ASP A 213 6.33 17.99 17.09
C ASP A 213 6.04 16.60 17.64
N LEU A 214 6.25 15.60 16.78
CA LEU A 214 6.22 14.19 17.12
C LEU A 214 7.62 13.63 16.80
N ASN A 215 8.32 13.12 17.81
CA ASN A 215 9.63 12.50 17.64
C ASN A 215 10.71 13.39 16.97
N GLY A 216 10.68 14.70 17.21
CA GLY A 216 11.64 15.67 16.69
C GLY A 216 11.32 16.20 15.28
N ASN A 217 10.14 15.87 14.75
CA ASN A 217 9.68 16.32 13.44
C ASN A 217 8.59 17.39 13.58
N THR A 218 8.96 18.65 13.36
CA THR A 218 8.02 19.78 13.39
C THR A 218 7.21 19.85 12.09
N ARG A 219 5.88 19.82 12.19
CA ARG A 219 4.97 20.05 11.05
C ARG A 219 4.02 21.24 11.32
N PRO A 220 3.74 22.10 10.32
CA PRO A 220 2.69 23.11 10.45
C PRO A 220 1.31 22.44 10.43
N TYR A 221 0.34 22.98 11.16
CA TYR A 221 -1.07 22.67 10.91
C TYR A 221 -1.45 23.25 9.54
N THR A 222 -1.91 22.41 8.61
CA THR A 222 -2.62 22.84 7.39
C THR A 222 -4.08 23.08 7.69
#